data_AF-A0A4Y8C243-F1
#
_entry.id   AF-A0A4Y8C243-F1
#
_cell.length_a   1.000
_cell.length_b   1.000
_cell.length_c   1.000
_cell.angle_alpha   90.00
_cell.angle_beta   90.00
_cell.angle_gamma   90.00
#
_symmetry.space_group_name_H-M   'P 1'
#
loop_
_entity.id
_entity.type
_entity.pdbx_description
1 polymer ?
#
loop_
_entity_poly.entity_id
_entity_poly.type
_entity_poly.pdbx_seq_one_letter_code
_entity_poly.pdbx_strand_id
1 'polypeptide(L)' 'VLAKMTHHHKMFEFDQNKALMNLKTNLKAKIFGQDEVIDSLVSSLKQSFAGFKNSNTPRGVFLFTGSSGVGKTE' A
#
# COMPACT_ATOMS: atom_id res chain seq x y z
N VAL A 1 -15.39 23.07 14.40
CA VAL A 1 -14.44 24.19 14.19
C VAL A 1 -12.98 23.74 14.16
N LEU A 2 -12.54 22.79 15.01
CA LEU A 2 -11.14 22.31 15.08
C LEU A 2 -10.60 21.56 13.82
N ALA A 3 -11.46 20.92 13.03
CA ALA A 3 -11.05 20.13 11.86
C ALA A 3 -10.69 20.97 10.61
N LYS A 4 -10.91 22.29 10.64
CA LYS A 4 -10.61 23.21 9.53
C LYS A 4 -9.19 23.81 9.60
N MET A 5 -8.55 23.75 10.76
CA MET A 5 -7.21 24.33 11.02
C MET A 5 -6.08 23.30 10.97
N THR A 6 -6.41 22.02 10.91
CA THR A 6 -5.46 20.93 10.66
C THR A 6 -5.68 20.44 9.23
N HIS A 7 -4.72 20.68 8.35
CA HIS A 7 -4.78 20.20 6.98
C HIS A 7 -4.89 18.66 6.97
N HIS A 8 -6.09 18.15 6.68
CA HIS A 8 -6.36 16.82 6.11
C HIS A 8 -5.97 15.60 6.96
N HIS A 9 -6.84 15.13 7.85
CA HIS A 9 -6.65 13.81 8.48
C HIS A 9 -7.83 12.85 8.29
N LYS A 10 -9.06 13.21 8.68
CA LYS A 10 -10.15 12.22 8.75
C LYS A 10 -10.77 11.76 7.42
N MET A 11 -10.94 12.64 6.43
CA MET A 11 -11.50 12.25 5.12
C MET A 11 -10.52 11.41 4.30
N PHE A 12 -9.22 11.71 4.39
CA PHE A 12 -8.19 10.98 3.66
C PHE A 12 -8.03 9.56 4.21
N GLU A 13 -8.00 9.40 5.53
CA GLU A 13 -7.82 8.10 6.19
C GLU A 13 -8.92 7.08 5.86
N PHE A 14 -10.18 7.53 5.75
CA PHE A 14 -11.30 6.65 5.35
C PHE A 14 -11.15 6.15 3.91
N ASP A 15 -10.71 7.01 3.00
CA ASP A 15 -10.49 6.66 1.60
C ASP A 15 -9.26 5.74 1.44
N GLN A 16 -8.21 5.99 2.22
CA GLN A 16 -7.04 5.10 2.28
C GLN A 16 -7.42 3.69 2.74
N ASN A 17 -8.29 3.53 3.74
CA ASN A 17 -8.74 2.22 4.19
C ASN A 17 -9.50 1.46 3.09
N LYS A 18 -10.39 2.13 2.35
CA LYS A 18 -11.09 1.54 1.20
C LYS A 18 -10.12 1.15 0.09
N ALA A 19 -9.16 2.01 -0.23
CA ALA A 19 -8.11 1.71 -1.20
C ALA A 19 -7.28 0.49 -0.78
N LEU A 20 -6.93 0.37 0.51
CA LEU A 20 -6.16 -0.74 1.06
C LEU A 20 -6.93 -2.07 1.03
N MET A 21 -8.25 -2.04 1.25
CA MET A 21 -9.12 -3.22 1.15
C MET A 21 -9.12 -3.79 -0.27
N ASN A 22 -9.20 -2.91 -1.27
CA ASN A 22 -9.25 -3.30 -2.68
C ASN A 22 -7.86 -3.49 -3.33
N LEU A 23 -6.78 -3.12 -2.63
CA LEU A 23 -5.42 -3.09 -3.17
C LEU A 23 -4.99 -4.44 -3.79
N LYS A 24 -5.25 -5.55 -3.10
CA LYS A 24 -4.90 -6.90 -3.61
C LYS A 24 -5.60 -7.20 -4.94
N THR A 25 -6.91 -7.00 -4.99
CA THR A 25 -7.72 -7.24 -6.20
C THR A 25 -7.26 -6.36 -7.35
N ASN A 26 -7.00 -5.08 -7.07
CA ASN A 26 -6.54 -4.12 -8.06
C ASN A 26 -5.16 -4.48 -8.63
N LEU A 27 -4.23 -4.94 -7.79
CA LEU A 27 -2.89 -5.37 -8.22
C LEU A 27 -2.97 -6.67 -9.05
N LYS A 28 -3.75 -7.66 -8.62
CA LYS A 28 -3.96 -8.90 -9.37
C LYS A 28 -4.62 -8.69 -10.74
N ALA A 29 -5.42 -7.64 -10.89
CA ALA A 29 -6.03 -7.30 -12.17
C ALA A 29 -5.01 -6.73 -13.19
N LYS A 30 -3.86 -6.23 -12.72
CA LYS A 30 -2.81 -5.62 -13.57
C LYS A 30 -1.56 -6.47 -13.71
N ILE A 31 -1.19 -7.20 -12.65
CA ILE A 31 0.03 -7.98 -12.56
C ILE A 31 -0.34 -9.46 -12.59
N PHE A 32 0.08 -10.16 -13.64
CA PHE A 32 -0.22 -11.58 -13.83
C PHE A 32 0.91 -12.46 -13.30
N GLY A 33 0.57 -13.54 -12.59
CA GLY A 33 1.52 -14.59 -12.19
C GLY A 33 2.44 -14.26 -11.00
N GLN A 34 2.30 -13.10 -10.36
CA GLN A 34 3.11 -12.69 -9.19
C GLN A 34 2.31 -12.65 -7.88
N ASP A 35 1.42 -13.62 -7.68
CA ASP A 35 0.47 -13.64 -6.56
C ASP A 35 1.14 -13.59 -5.18
N GLU A 36 2.25 -14.30 -5.00
CA GLU A 36 3.00 -14.32 -3.73
C GLU A 36 3.61 -12.94 -3.40
N VAL A 37 4.16 -12.26 -4.41
CA VAL A 37 4.74 -10.92 -4.27
C VAL A 37 3.65 -9.92 -3.90
N ILE A 38 2.50 -9.98 -4.57
CA ILE A 38 1.35 -9.12 -4.30
C ILE A 38 0.85 -9.32 -2.86
N ASP A 39 0.76 -10.57 -2.40
CA ASP A 39 0.27 -10.88 -1.06
C ASP A 39 1.23 -10.38 0.04
N SER A 40 2.53 -10.53 -0.16
CA SER A 40 3.57 -9.99 0.74
C SER A 40 3.53 -8.46 0.80
N LEU A 41 3.42 -7.80 -0.36
CA LEU A 41 3.33 -6.34 -0.46
C LEU A 41 2.10 -5.79 0.27
N VAL A 42 0.93 -6.38 0.01
CA VAL A 42 -0.34 -5.99 0.63
C VAL A 42 -0.29 -6.19 2.15
N SER A 43 0.30 -7.30 2.62
CA SER A 43 0.46 -7.56 4.05
C SER A 43 1.36 -6.53 4.73
N SER A 44 2.54 -6.23 4.16
CA SER A 44 3.46 -5.23 4.71
C SER A 44 2.84 -3.83 4.76
N LEU A 45 2.10 -3.44 3.72
CA LEU A 45 1.38 -2.16 3.70
C LEU A 45 0.29 -2.12 4.79
N LYS A 46 -0.54 -3.16 4.90
CA LYS A 46 -1.55 -3.26 5.97
C LYS A 46 -0.97 -3.12 7.37
N GLN A 47 0.16 -3.78 7.63
CA GLN A 47 0.86 -3.65 8.92
C GLN A 47 1.35 -2.22 9.17
N SER A 48 1.87 -1.55 8.14
CA SER A 48 2.29 -0.16 8.25
C SER A 48 1.13 0.80 8.51
N PHE A 49 -0.03 0.57 7.91
CA PHE A 49 -1.22 1.41 8.12
C PHE A 49 -1.89 1.15 9.46
N ALA A 50 -1.82 -0.08 9.98
CA ALA A 50 -2.32 -0.42 11.31
C ALA A 50 -1.42 0.05 12.47
N GLY A 51 -0.33 0.78 12.17
CA GLY A 51 0.54 1.39 13.18
C GLY A 51 1.53 0.42 13.84
N PHE A 52 1.75 -0.77 13.27
CA PHE A 52 2.71 -1.75 13.80
C PHE A 52 4.18 -1.39 13.48
N LYS A 53 4.44 -0.27 12.77
CA LYS A 53 5.79 0.21 12.43
C LYS A 53 6.05 1.59 13.03
N ASN A 54 7.31 1.86 13.37
CA ASN A 54 7.77 3.14 13.93
C ASN A 54 7.41 4.32 13.02
N SER A 55 6.93 5.41 13.61
CA SER A 55 6.52 6.63 12.86
C SER A 55 7.64 7.25 12.03
N ASN A 56 8.90 7.03 12.44
CA ASN A 56 10.08 7.56 11.77
C ASN A 56 10.63 6.64 10.66
N THR A 57 9.90 5.58 10.28
CA THR A 57 10.32 4.64 9.23
C THR A 57 9.41 4.75 8.00
N PRO A 58 9.95 4.57 6.77
CA PRO A 58 9.13 4.50 5.57
C PRO A 58 8.07 3.39 5.70
N ARG A 59 6.87 3.62 5.14
CA ARG A 59 5.76 2.66 5.22
C ARG A 59 6.10 1.29 4.63
N GLY A 60 6.92 1.28 3.59
CA GLY A 60 7.47 0.07 2.99
C GLY A 60 8.71 0.40 2.16
N VAL A 61 9.69 -0.50 2.18
CA VAL A 61 10.85 -0.48 1.31
C VAL A 61 10.87 -1.84 0.63
N PHE A 62 10.83 -1.85 -0.70
CA PHE A 62 10.75 -3.06 -1.51
C PHE A 62 11.84 -3.03 -2.57
N LEU A 63 12.47 -4.17 -2.80
CA LEU A 63 13.44 -4.37 -3.87
C LEU A 63 12.84 -5.33 -4.89
N PHE A 64 12.58 -4.84 -6.09
CA PHE A 64 12.09 -5.66 -7.19
C PHE A 64 13.25 -6.08 -8.09
N THR A 65 13.46 -7.38 -8.25
CA THR A 65 14.54 -7.97 -9.06
C THR A 65 13.97 -8.85 -10.18
N GLY A 66 14.70 -9.01 -11.28
CA GLY A 66 14.32 -9.90 -12.39
C GLY A 66 14.60 -9.30 -13.78
N SER A 67 14.43 -10.11 -14.84
CA SER A 67 14.65 -9.70 -16.23
C SER A 67 13.74 -8.54 -16.68
N SER A 68 14.10 -7.84 -17.76
CA SER A 68 13.25 -6.76 -18.30
C SER A 68 11.88 -7.30 -18.76
N GLY A 69 10.83 -6.48 -18.66
CA GLY A 69 9.48 -6.81 -19.17
C GLY A 69 8.61 -7.74 -18.29
N VAL A 70 9.01 -8.00 -17.04
CA VAL A 70 8.29 -8.94 -16.16
C VAL A 70 7.25 -8.32 -15.23
N GLY A 71 6.96 -7.01 -15.32
CA GLY A 71 5.97 -6.40 -14.42
C GLY A 71 6.56 -5.74 -13.15
N LYS A 72 7.79 -5.21 -13.18
CA LYS A 72 8.43 -4.59 -11.98
C LYS A 72 8.02 -3.13 -11.76
N THR A 73 7.47 -2.48 -12.79
CA THR A 73 7.12 -1.05 -12.79
C THR A 73 5.60 -0.84 -12.86
N GLU A 74 4.87 -1.86 -13.31
CA GLU A 74 3.45 -1.88 -13.67
C GLU A 74 2.46 -1.91 -12.49
#